data_AF-V7I2B9-F1
#
_entry.id   AF-V7I2B9-F1
#
_cell.length_a   1.000
_cell.length_b   1.000
_cell.length_c   1.000
_cell.angle_alpha   90.00
_cell.angle_beta   90.00
_cell.angle_gamma   90.00
#
_symmetry.space_group_name_H-M   'P 1'
#
loop_
_entity.id
_entity.type
_entity.pdbx_description
1 polymer ?
#
loop_
_entity_poly.entity_id
_entity_poly.type
_entity_poly.pdbx_seq_one_letter_code
_entity_poly.pdbx_strand_id
1 'polypeptide(L)' 'MDRFFSQKYCDRCGGSLEGGRIMSMFNEQCICMSCKEKETKDPEYKRAVEADHEEIRKGNFNYKGIRGK' A
#
# COMPACT_ATOMS: atom_id res chain seq x y z
N MET A 1 -8.28 4.48 -17.08
CA MET A 1 -8.86 4.07 -15.79
C MET A 1 -7.77 3.49 -14.93
N ASP A 2 -7.45 4.11 -13.81
CA ASP A 2 -6.52 3.54 -12.83
C ASP A 2 -7.08 2.24 -12.28
N ARG A 3 -6.27 1.17 -12.38
CA ARG A 3 -6.63 -0.19 -11.96
C ARG A 3 -7.15 -0.23 -10.52
N PHE A 4 -6.65 0.67 -9.66
CA PHE A 4 -7.08 0.82 -8.28
C PHE A 4 -8.59 0.97 -8.10
N PHE A 5 -9.28 1.74 -8.96
CA PHE A 5 -10.71 1.98 -8.80
C PHE A 5 -11.59 0.85 -9.34
N SER A 6 -11.10 0.11 -10.34
CA SER A 6 -11.82 -1.01 -10.97
C SER A 6 -11.49 -2.37 -10.35
N GLN A 7 -10.41 -2.48 -9.57
CA GLN A 7 -9.95 -3.74 -9.01
C GLN A 7 -10.90 -4.24 -7.91
N LYS A 8 -11.33 -5.49 -8.08
CA LYS A 8 -12.27 -6.18 -7.17
C LYS A 8 -11.58 -7.10 -6.17
N TYR A 9 -10.33 -7.49 -6.45
CA TYR A 9 -9.61 -8.50 -5.68
C TYR A 9 -8.24 -7.99 -5.23
N CYS A 10 -7.82 -8.36 -4.03
CA CYS A 10 -6.54 -7.99 -3.44
C CYS A 10 -5.38 -8.62 -4.23
N ASP A 11 -4.35 -7.84 -4.56
CA ASP A 11 -3.18 -8.35 -5.31
C ASP A 11 -2.35 -9.36 -4.50
N ARG A 12 -2.47 -9.37 -3.17
CA ARG A 12 -1.68 -10.26 -2.29
C ARG A 12 -2.39 -11.56 -1.94
N CYS A 13 -3.68 -11.50 -1.59
CA CYS A 13 -4.42 -12.68 -1.14
C CYS A 13 -5.55 -13.11 -2.09
N GLY A 14 -5.86 -12.32 -3.13
CA GLY A 14 -7.00 -12.57 -4.02
C GLY A 14 -8.37 -12.34 -3.39
N GLY A 15 -8.45 -11.92 -2.12
CA GLY A 15 -9.72 -11.68 -1.43
C GLY A 15 -10.48 -10.45 -1.97
N SER A 16 -11.79 -10.39 -1.71
CA SER A 16 -12.63 -9.26 -2.15
C SER A 16 -12.18 -7.93 -1.53
N LEU A 17 -12.18 -6.87 -2.35
CA LEU A 17 -11.89 -5.49 -1.97
C LEU A 17 -13.15 -4.66 -1.66
N GLU A 18 -14.34 -5.25 -1.74
CA GLU A 18 -15.61 -4.55 -1.48
C GLU A 18 -15.71 -4.01 -0.05
N GLY A 19 -15.11 -4.71 0.93
CA GLY A 19 -15.05 -4.27 2.32
C GLY A 19 -14.02 -3.19 2.63
N GLY A 20 -13.29 -2.71 1.61
CA GLY A 20 -12.24 -1.70 1.77
C GLY A 20 -10.95 -2.11 1.06
N ARG A 21 -10.38 -1.14 0.34
CA ARG A 21 -9.12 -1.27 -0.38
C ARG A 21 -8.18 -0.14 -0.03
N ILE A 22 -6.90 -0.45 0.02
CA ILE A 22 -5.83 0.52 0.28
C ILE A 22 -4.61 0.14 -0.55
N MET A 23 -3.75 1.11 -0.86
CA MET A 23 -2.41 0.79 -1.38
C MET A 23 -1.50 0.30 -0.26
N SER A 24 -0.61 -0.63 -0.58
CA SER A 24 0.43 -1.07 0.34
C SER A 24 1.33 0.10 0.74
N MET A 25 1.84 0.08 1.97
CA MET A 25 2.85 1.07 2.39
C MET A 25 4.24 0.75 1.82
N PHE A 26 4.43 -0.48 1.36
CA PHE A 26 5.72 -0.96 0.87
C PHE A 26 5.85 -0.83 -0.65
N ASN A 27 4.73 -0.84 -1.38
CA ASN A 27 4.68 -0.82 -2.84
C ASN A 27 3.34 -0.28 -3.36
N GLU A 28 3.16 -0.24 -4.69
CA GLU A 28 1.92 0.26 -5.33
C GLU A 28 0.80 -0.80 -5.45
N GLN A 29 0.87 -1.93 -4.72
CA GLN A 29 -0.15 -2.99 -4.80
C GLN A 29 -1.44 -2.57 -4.10
N CYS A 30 -2.58 -2.94 -4.68
CA CYS A 30 -3.89 -2.73 -4.08
C CYS A 30 -4.25 -3.93 -3.19
N ILE A 31 -4.35 -3.68 -1.89
CA ILE A 31 -4.53 -4.71 -0.87
C ILE A 31 -5.83 -4.49 -0.07
N CYS A 32 -6.37 -5.58 0.47
CA CYS A 32 -7.49 -5.51 1.39
C CYS A 32 -7.05 -5.05 2.78
N MET A 33 -8.00 -4.60 3.60
CA MET A 33 -7.75 -4.18 4.99
C MET A 33 -7.05 -5.27 5.83
N SER A 34 -7.39 -6.54 5.65
CA SER A 34 -6.73 -7.64 6.36
C SER A 34 -5.27 -7.83 5.96
N CYS A 35 -4.91 -7.55 4.70
CA CYS A 35 -3.52 -7.56 4.27
C CYS A 35 -2.78 -6.34 4.83
N LYS A 36 -3.43 -5.19 4.91
CA LYS A 36 -2.88 -3.98 5.53
C LYS A 36 -2.55 -4.21 7.02
N GLU A 37 -3.42 -4.88 7.76
CA GLU A 37 -3.14 -5.25 9.16
C GLU A 37 -1.97 -6.22 9.33
N LYS A 38 -1.69 -7.05 8.32
CA LYS A 38 -0.48 -7.87 8.31
C LYS A 38 0.75 -7.03 8.03
N GLU A 39 0.63 -6.02 7.17
CA GLU A 39 1.71 -5.06 6.91
C GLU A 39 2.08 -4.26 8.14
N THR A 40 1.11 -3.80 8.94
CA THR A 40 1.40 -3.04 10.16
C THR A 40 2.19 -3.83 11.21
N LYS A 41 2.18 -5.16 11.12
CA LYS A 41 2.97 -6.07 11.98
C LYS A 41 4.38 -6.33 11.44
N ASP A 42 4.69 -5.93 10.21
CA ASP A 42 6.03 -6.06 9.65
C ASP A 42 6.98 -5.09 10.40
N PRO A 43 8.16 -5.55 10.86
CA PRO A 43 9.10 -4.70 11.60
C PRO A 43 9.56 -3.48 10.80
N GLU A 44 9.53 -3.55 9.46
CA GLU A 44 9.90 -2.45 8.58
C GLU A 44 8.72 -1.50 8.28
N TYR A 45 7.52 -1.76 8.78
CA TYR A 45 6.35 -0.92 8.52
C TYR A 45 6.57 0.53 8.94
N LYS A 46 7.17 0.74 10.13
CA LYS A 46 7.49 2.10 10.61
C LYS A 46 8.44 2.82 9.65
N ARG A 47 9.47 2.11 9.15
CA ARG A 47 10.42 2.65 8.18
C ARG A 47 9.74 3.01 6.87
N ALA A 48 8.78 2.19 6.43
CA ALA A 48 8.00 2.47 5.22
C ALA A 48 7.16 3.75 5.36
N VAL A 49 6.49 3.92 6.50
CA VAL A 49 5.73 5.14 6.82
C VAL A 49 6.63 6.37 6.91
N GLU A 50 7.79 6.25 7.55
CA GLU A 50 8.76 7.35 7.67
C GLU A 50 9.30 7.78 6.30
N ALA A 51 9.65 6.82 5.44
CA ALA A 51 10.11 7.09 4.08
C ALA A 51 9.01 7.78 3.25
N ASP A 52 7.77 7.32 3.34
CA ASP A 52 6.63 7.93 2.65
C ASP A 52 6.40 9.38 3.12
N HIS A 53 6.40 9.61 4.44
CA HIS A 53 6.28 10.95 4.99
C HIS A 53 7.44 11.87 4.60
N GLU A 54 8.67 11.36 4.49
CA GLU A 54 9.83 12.13 4.05
C GLU A 54 9.69 12.55 2.59
N GLU A 55 9.26 11.64 1.71
CA GLU A 55 9.06 11.93 0.30
C GLU A 55 7.91 12.93 0.10
N ILE A 56 6.80 12.78 0.83
CA ILE A 56 5.71 13.76 0.86
C ILE A 56 6.22 15.14 1.28
N ARG A 57 7.09 15.22 2.31
CA ARG A 57 7.70 16.49 2.75
C ARG A 57 8.60 17.12 1.69
N LYS A 58 9.26 16.30 0.86
CA LYS A 58 10.04 16.78 -0.31
C LYS A 58 9.14 17.17 -1.49
N GLY A 59 7.82 16.96 -1.40
CA GLY A 59 6.86 17.20 -2.48
C GLY A 59 6.73 16.03 -3.47
N ASN A 60 7.29 14.86 -3.14
CA ASN A 60 7.14 13.63 -3.92
C ASN A 60 5.95 12.81 -3.40
N PHE A 61 4.79 13.00 -4.02
CA PHE A 61 3.56 12.25 -3.70
C PHE A 61 3.43 10.93 -4.46
N ASN A 62 4.38 10.62 -5.35
CA ASN A 62 4.41 9.39 -6.16
C ASN A 62 5.50 8.43 -5.66
N TYR A 63 5.73 8.41 -4.34
CA TYR A 63 6.69 7.49 -3.77
C TYR A 63 6.20 6.06 -3.92
N LYS A 64 7.02 5.22 -4.55
CA LYS A 64 6.66 3.82 -4.82
C LYS A 64 6.73 2.92 -3.58
N GLY A 65 7.12 3.45 -2.42
CA GLY A 65 7.34 2.67 -1.20
C GLY A 65 8.73 2.03 -1.14
N ILE A 66 9.15 1.63 0.06
CA ILE A 66 10.51 1.13 0.31
C ILE A 66 10.82 -0.23 -0.36
N ARG A 67 9.80 -0.97 -0.79
CA ARG A 67 9.92 -2.23 -1.55
C ARG A 67 9.33 -2.10 -2.97
N GLY A 68 8.96 -0.89 -3.40
CA GLY A 68 8.55 -0.61 -4.78
C GLY A 68 9.78 -0.51 -5.67
N LYS A 69 9.84 -1.36 -6.70
CA LYS A 69 10.87 -1.28 -7.75
C LYS A 69 10.43 -0.39 -8.90
#